data_AF-A0A7X7PSE0-F1
#
_entry.id   AF-A0A7X7PSE0-F1
#
_cell.length_a   1.000
_cell.length_b   1.000
_cell.length_c   1.000
_cell.angle_alpha   90.00
_cell.angle_beta   90.00
_cell.angle_gamma   90.00
#
_symmetry.space_group_name_H-M   'P 1'
#
loop_
_entity.id
_entity.type
_entity.pdbx_description
1 polymer ?
#
loop_
_entity_poly.entity_id
_entity_poly.type
_entity_poly.pdbx_seq_one_letter_code
_entity_poly.pdbx_strand_id
1 'polypeptide(L)'
;MVIMRPEAEDEARAALLDRIREIITTEQGIVGKTDEWGKRRFAYEMNHVNEGYYYVMYFKAEPKTLDEVTRVLRIADIVLRNMPVRLPEKGTIAAADAALAADDLPDEE
;
A
#
# COMPACT_ATOMS: atom_id res chain seq x y z
N MET A 1 2.68 3.96 -2.95
CA MET A 1 1.99 3.19 -4.03
C MET A 1 2.89 2.04 -4.49
N VAL A 2 2.32 0.87 -4.74
CA VAL A 2 3.02 -0.30 -5.29
C VAL A 2 2.27 -0.86 -6.49
N ILE A 3 3.03 -1.29 -7.50
CA ILE A 3 2.54 -1.96 -8.71
C ILE A 3 3.09 -3.39 -8.68
N MET A 4 2.19 -4.38 -8.74
CA MET A 4 2.54 -5.79 -8.76
C MET A 4 2.32 -6.41 -10.13
N ARG A 5 3.06 -7.47 -10.44
CA ARG A 5 2.92 -8.24 -11.68
C ARG A 5 1.51 -8.82 -11.82
N PRO A 6 0.95 -8.85 -13.04
CA PRO A 6 -0.37 -9.43 -13.28
C PRO A 6 -0.36 -10.97 -13.20
N GLU A 7 0.81 -11.60 -13.35
CA GLU A 7 0.99 -13.06 -13.29
C GLU A 7 1.08 -13.60 -11.85
N ALA A 8 1.33 -12.72 -10.87
CA ALA A 8 1.43 -13.13 -9.47
C ALA A 8 0.05 -13.57 -8.97
N GLU A 9 -0.01 -14.70 -8.27
CA GLU A 9 -1.25 -15.20 -7.65
C GLU A 9 -1.81 -14.20 -6.65
N ASP A 10 -3.14 -14.18 -6.53
CA ASP A 10 -3.85 -13.27 -5.62
C ASP A 10 -3.38 -13.43 -4.17
N GLU A 11 -3.11 -14.68 -3.75
CA GLU A 11 -2.58 -15.01 -2.43
C GLU A 11 -1.17 -14.45 -2.21
N ALA A 12 -0.29 -14.54 -3.22
CA ALA A 12 1.06 -13.98 -3.14
C ALA A 12 1.05 -12.44 -3.04
N ARG A 13 0.10 -11.78 -3.71
CA ARG A 13 -0.08 -10.33 -3.60
C ARG A 13 -0.59 -9.93 -2.21
N ALA A 14 -1.58 -10.65 -1.68
CA ALA A 14 -2.10 -10.45 -0.33
C ALA A 14 -1.01 -10.66 0.73
N ALA A 15 -0.25 -11.76 0.63
CA ALA A 15 0.84 -12.07 1.56
C ALA A 15 1.93 -10.98 1.57
N LEU A 16 2.25 -10.38 0.42
CA LEU A 16 3.19 -9.25 0.38
C LEU A 16 2.61 -8.01 1.06
N LEU A 17 1.32 -7.70 0.87
CA LEU A 17 0.66 -6.59 1.56
C LEU A 17 0.67 -6.79 3.07
N ASP A 18 0.35 -7.99 3.53
CA ASP A 18 0.33 -8.33 4.96
C ASP A 18 1.73 -8.26 5.57
N ARG A 19 2.75 -8.77 4.87
CA ARG A 19 4.15 -8.62 5.29
C ARG A 19 4.55 -7.15 5.47
N ILE A 20 4.11 -6.27 4.57
CA ILE A 20 4.40 -4.83 4.69
C ILE A 20 3.65 -4.24 5.90
N ARG A 21 2.39 -4.63 6.12
CA ARG A 21 1.61 -4.21 7.30
C ARG A 21 2.30 -4.62 8.59
N GLU A 22 2.80 -5.86 8.67
CA GLU A 22 3.54 -6.37 9.84
C GLU A 22 4.81 -5.59 10.12
N ILE A 23 5.58 -5.22 9.10
CA ILE A 23 6.79 -4.40 9.27
C ILE A 23 6.42 -3.03 9.87
N ILE A 24 5.35 -2.41 9.36
CA ILE A 24 4.89 -1.11 9.83
C ILE A 24 4.39 -1.19 11.28
N THR A 25 3.58 -2.19 11.62
CA THR A 25 3.04 -2.35 12.98
C THR A 25 4.13 -2.70 14.00
N THR A 26 5.14 -3.49 13.59
CA THR A 26 6.28 -3.87 14.44
C THR A 26 7.11 -2.66 14.87
N GLU A 27 7.31 -1.69 13.98
CA GLU A 27 8.02 -0.43 14.28
C GLU A 27 7.09 0.69 14.80
N GLN A 28 5.94 0.33 15.38
CA GLN A 28 4.96 1.25 15.98
C GLN A 28 4.37 2.27 14.98
N GLY A 29 4.39 1.94 13.69
CA GLY A 29 3.70 2.70 12.66
C GLY A 29 2.20 2.41 12.64
N ILE A 30 1.43 3.40 12.18
CA ILE A 30 -0.03 3.31 12.03
C ILE A 30 -0.31 3.06 10.56
N VAL A 31 -0.85 1.88 10.25
CA VAL A 31 -1.41 1.59 8.92
C VAL A 31 -2.79 2.23 8.83
N GLY A 32 -2.99 3.08 7.83
CA GLY A 32 -4.29 3.66 7.51
C GLY A 32 -5.00 2.86 6.42
N LYS A 33 -5.69 3.58 5.53
CA LYS A 33 -6.44 2.96 4.44
C LYS A 33 -5.51 2.24 3.45
N THR A 34 -5.96 1.09 2.96
CA THR A 34 -5.41 0.45 1.76
C THR A 34 -6.45 0.53 0.64
N ASP A 35 -6.14 1.28 -0.41
CA ASP A 35 -6.95 1.35 -1.62
C ASP A 35 -6.42 0.36 -2.66
N GLU A 36 -7.26 -0.57 -3.08
CA GLU A 36 -6.97 -1.51 -4.15
C GLU A 36 -7.61 -1.00 -5.44
N TRP A 37 -6.79 -0.58 -6.39
CA TRP A 37 -7.28 -0.10 -7.69
C TRP A 37 -7.47 -1.25 -8.69
N GLY A 38 -7.04 -2.46 -8.32
CA GLY A 38 -7.11 -3.64 -9.18
C GLY A 38 -6.17 -3.55 -10.38
N LYS A 39 -6.53 -4.28 -11.43
CA LYS A 39 -5.74 -4.46 -12.64
C LYS A 39 -5.91 -3.27 -13.59
N ARG A 40 -4.83 -2.59 -13.96
CA ARG A 40 -4.86 -1.47 -14.92
C ARG A 40 -3.76 -1.62 -15.97
N ARG A 41 -4.06 -1.19 -17.19
CA ARG A 41 -3.13 -1.19 -18.32
C ARG A 41 -2.19 0.02 -18.26
N PHE A 42 -0.91 -0.21 -18.51
CA PHE A 42 0.11 0.83 -18.59
C PHE A 42 0.09 1.53 -19.95
N ALA A 43 0.67 2.75 -20.01
CA ALA A 43 0.84 3.48 -21.27
C ALA A 43 1.96 2.88 -22.16
N TYR A 44 2.92 2.18 -21.55
CA TYR A 44 4.04 1.52 -22.21
C TYR A 44 4.38 0.21 -21.48
N GLU A 45 5.07 -0.69 -22.17
CA GLU A 45 5.52 -1.97 -21.62
C GLU A 45 6.59 -1.74 -20.54
N MET A 46 6.39 -2.31 -19.36
CA MET A 46 7.34 -2.25 -18.25
C MET A 46 7.74 -3.67 -17.89
N ASN A 47 9.03 -4.02 -17.98
CA ASN A 47 9.51 -5.38 -17.70
C ASN A 47 8.72 -6.48 -18.42
N HIS A 48 8.43 -6.27 -19.71
CA HIS A 48 7.65 -7.19 -20.56
C HIS A 48 6.17 -7.38 -20.20
N VAL A 49 5.63 -6.54 -19.32
CA VAL A 49 4.20 -6.53 -19.01
C VAL A 49 3.55 -5.19 -19.35
N ASN A 50 2.33 -5.26 -19.86
CA ASN A 50 1.54 -4.10 -20.28
C ASN A 50 0.46 -3.70 -19.27
N GLU A 51 0.35 -4.44 -18.16
CA GLU A 51 -0.67 -4.27 -17.14
C GLU A 51 -0.13 -4.73 -15.80
N GLY A 52 -0.76 -4.28 -14.71
CA GLY A 52 -0.41 -4.70 -13.37
C GLY A 52 -1.46 -4.31 -12.34
N TYR A 53 -1.32 -4.86 -11.15
CA TYR A 53 -2.20 -4.58 -10.02
C TYR A 53 -1.69 -3.40 -9.21
N TYR A 54 -2.56 -2.44 -8.95
CA TYR A 54 -2.24 -1.21 -8.24
C TYR A 54 -2.77 -1.25 -6.82
N TYR A 55 -1.87 -0.99 -5.86
CA TYR A 55 -2.20 -0.86 -4.46
C TYR A 55 -1.65 0.46 -3.91
N VAL A 56 -2.50 1.20 -3.21
CA VAL A 56 -2.15 2.44 -2.52
C VAL A 56 -2.40 2.25 -1.05
N MET A 57 -1.33 2.16 -0.27
CA MET A 57 -1.41 2.06 1.19
C MET A 57 -0.99 3.39 1.80
N TYR A 58 -1.83 3.91 2.69
CA TYR A 58 -1.55 5.06 3.52
C TYR A 58 -1.08 4.57 4.89
N PHE A 59 0.00 5.16 5.39
CA PHE A 59 0.51 4.84 6.72
C PHE A 59 1.27 6.03 7.29
N LYS A 60 1.35 6.08 8.62
CA LYS A 60 2.24 6.96 9.38
C LYS A 60 3.33 6.09 9.97
N ALA A 61 4.59 6.36 9.64
CA ALA A 61 5.71 5.64 10.21
C ALA A 61 6.94 6.55 10.27
N GLU A 62 7.95 6.12 11.03
CA GLU A 62 9.25 6.78 11.04
C GLU A 62 9.99 6.59 9.71
N PRO A 63 10.93 7.48 9.36
CA PRO A 63 11.73 7.36 8.13
C PRO A 63 12.47 6.02 8.02
N LYS A 64 12.93 5.47 9.15
CA LYS A 64 13.65 4.19 9.19
C LYS A 64 12.78 3.01 8.72
N THR A 65 11.51 3.01 9.12
CA THR A 65 10.53 2.01 8.68
C THR A 65 10.22 2.14 7.19
N LEU A 66 10.16 3.37 6.67
CA LEU A 66 10.00 3.61 5.24
C LEU A 66 11.16 3.01 4.43
N ASP A 67 12.39 3.16 4.91
CA ASP A 67 13.57 2.59 4.25
C ASP A 67 13.51 1.05 4.21
N GLU A 68 13.11 0.42 5.31
CA GLU A 68 12.99 -1.04 5.37
C GLU A 68 11.85 -1.56 4.48
N VAL A 69 10.69 -0.92 4.49
CA VAL A 69 9.57 -1.25 3.59
C VAL A 69 10.01 -1.11 2.12
N THR A 70 10.70 -0.02 1.78
CA THR A 70 11.20 0.21 0.42
C THR A 70 12.22 -0.84 0.02
N ARG A 71 13.07 -1.27 0.94
CA ARG A 71 14.04 -2.35 0.72
C ARG A 71 13.34 -3.69 0.45
N VAL A 72 12.38 -4.08 1.27
CA VAL A 72 11.62 -5.34 1.08
C VAL A 72 10.87 -5.31 -0.26
N LEU A 73 10.21 -4.19 -0.58
CA LEU A 73 9.52 -4.00 -1.86
C LEU A 73 10.46 -4.06 -3.08
N ARG A 74 11.72 -3.69 -2.92
CA ARG A 74 12.72 -3.77 -3.99
C ARG A 74 13.26 -5.19 -4.19
N ILE A 75 13.29 -6.01 -3.13
CA ILE A 75 13.76 -7.40 -3.17
C ILE A 75 12.67 -8.33 -3.72
N ALA A 76 11.40 -7.98 -3.53
CA ALA A 76 10.28 -8.79 -4.00
C ALA A 76 10.14 -8.77 -5.53
N ASP A 77 10.37 -9.90 -6.20
CA ASP A 77 10.31 -10.03 -7.67
C ASP A 77 8.92 -9.75 -8.28
N ILE A 78 7.87 -9.91 -7.46
CA ILE A 78 6.49 -9.64 -7.85
C ILE A 78 6.18 -8.14 -7.95
N VAL A 79 7.04 -7.28 -7.41
CA VAL A 79 6.89 -5.82 -7.45
C VAL A 79 7.56 -5.25 -8.70
N LEU A 80 6.79 -4.57 -9.53
CA LEU A 80 7.29 -3.89 -10.73
C LEU A 80 7.81 -2.49 -10.41
N ARG A 81 7.09 -1.77 -9.56
CA ARG A 81 7.42 -0.40 -9.17
C ARG A 81 6.85 -0.11 -7.80
N ASN A 82 7.63 0.56 -6.97
CA ASN A 82 7.15 1.22 -5.77
C ASN A 82 7.43 2.73 -5.89
N MET A 83 6.56 3.53 -5.29
CA MET A 83 6.70 4.98 -5.23
C MET A 83 6.26 5.42 -3.83
N PRO A 84 7.23 5.61 -2.91
CA PRO A 84 6.97 6.27 -1.64
C PRO A 84 6.77 7.77 -1.89
N VAL A 85 5.69 8.33 -1.34
CA VAL A 85 5.38 9.76 -1.46
C VAL A 85 5.09 10.27 -0.06
N ARG A 86 5.80 11.31 0.37
CA ARG A 86 5.48 12.02 1.60
C ARG A 86 4.29 12.93 1.35
N LEU A 87 3.21 12.71 2.09
CA LEU A 87 2.05 13.59 2.05
C LEU A 87 2.35 14.88 2.86
N PRO A 88 1.97 16.07 2.35
CA PRO A 88 2.04 17.30 3.13
C PRO A 88 1.03 17.26 4.29
N GLU A 89 1.23 18.07 5.34
CA GLU A 89 0.37 18.07 6.54
C GLU A 89 -1.13 18.30 6.25
N LYS A 90 -1.44 19.02 5.17
CA LYS A 90 -2.83 19.23 4.66
C LYS A 90 -3.25 18.26 3.56
N GLY A 91 -2.35 17.39 3.10
CA GLY A 91 -2.67 16.24 2.26
C GLY A 91 -3.24 15.16 3.16
N THR A 92 -4.39 15.47 3.74
CA THR A 92 -4.88 14.81 4.93
C THR A 92 -5.03 13.33 4.65
N ILE A 93 -4.60 12.57 5.63
CA ILE A 93 -5.00 11.19 5.88
C ILE A 93 -6.51 11.16 6.22
N ALA A 94 -7.30 12.17 5.82
CA ALA A 94 -8.74 12.29 6.02
C ALA A 94 -9.49 11.16 5.31
N ALA A 95 -8.95 10.58 4.24
CA ALA A 95 -9.54 9.37 3.66
C ALA A 95 -9.33 8.11 4.54
N ALA A 96 -8.35 8.11 5.47
CA ALA A 96 -8.15 7.03 6.43
C ALA A 96 -8.71 7.35 7.83
N ASP A 97 -8.69 8.61 8.27
CA ASP A 97 -9.40 9.07 9.48
C ASP A 97 -10.93 8.97 9.30
N ALA A 98 -11.49 9.17 8.09
CA ALA A 98 -12.92 9.03 7.84
C ALA A 98 -13.42 7.57 7.86
N ALA A 99 -12.54 6.57 7.71
CA ALA A 99 -12.92 5.16 7.84
C ALA A 99 -12.87 4.69 9.31
N LEU A 100 -11.93 5.22 10.12
CA LEU A 100 -11.90 4.99 11.57
C LEU A 100 -13.03 5.71 12.31
N ALA A 101 -13.60 6.78 11.75
CA ALA A 101 -14.73 7.51 12.33
C ALA A 101 -16.12 7.00 11.89
N ALA A 102 -16.21 6.07 10.92
CA ALA A 102 -17.49 5.56 10.41
C ALA A 102 -17.94 4.25 11.08
N ASP A 103 -17.05 3.56 11.81
CA ASP A 103 -17.34 2.31 12.54
C ASP A 103 -17.63 2.55 14.04
N ASP A 104 -17.61 3.79 14.52
CA ASP A 104 -17.80 4.17 15.94
C ASP A 104 -18.99 5.14 16.14
N LEU A 105 -20.04 4.97 15.33
CA LEU A 105 -21.37 5.41 15.74
C LEU A 105 -22.03 4.21 16.43
N PRO A 106 -22.26 4.22 17.76
CA PRO A 106 -23.21 3.29 18.33
C PRO A 106 -24.54 3.50 17.60
N ASP A 107 -25.12 2.40 17.12
CA ASP A 107 -26.54 2.34 16.78
C ASP A 107 -27.32 2.83 18.01
N GLU A 108 -27.68 4.12 18.02
CA GLU A 108 -28.69 4.67 18.90
C GLU A 108 -29.83 5.29 18.08
N GLU A 109 -30.94 4.54 18.14
CA GLU A 109 -32.34 4.78 17.75
C GLU A 109 -32.76 4.73 16.28
#